data_AF-C7BJ41-F1
#
_entry.id   AF-C7BJ41-F1
#
_cell.length_a   1.000
_cell.length_b   1.000
_cell.length_c   1.000
_cell.angle_alpha   90.00
_cell.angle_beta   90.00
_cell.angle_gamma   90.00
#
_symmetry.space_group_name_H-M   'P 1'
#
loop_
_entity.id
_entity.type
_entity.pdbx_description
1 polymer ?
#
loop_
_entity_poly.entity_id
_entity_poly.type
_entity_poly.pdbx_seq_one_letter_code
_entity_poly.pdbx_strand_id
1 'polypeptide(L)'
;MNGLDQIKRAILELSKINTADFKFVDSDWSIDYQLDLDKRLQEDLAKLETELNLLTDAVQRKDMVTAKCALVMARVISLDLSNFFLNIFEDIEKVGWGELCELPSIPENYVIPEHYNYPLDK
;
A
#
# COMPACT_ATOMS: atom_id res chain seq x y z
N MET A 1 6.02 -11.08 -8.31
CA MET A 1 6.92 -10.45 -7.32
C MET A 1 6.37 -9.07 -7.08
N ASN A 2 5.54 -8.91 -6.05
CA ASN A 2 5.30 -7.58 -5.51
C ASN A 2 6.23 -7.47 -4.30
N GLY A 3 6.90 -6.32 -4.18
CA GLY A 3 7.85 -6.02 -3.12
C GLY A 3 7.26 -5.04 -2.12
N LEU A 4 5.94 -5.02 -1.95
CA LEU A 4 5.30 -4.04 -1.09
C LEU A 4 5.66 -4.27 0.37
N ASP A 5 5.90 -5.52 0.80
CA ASP A 5 6.38 -5.78 2.16
C ASP A 5 7.73 -5.09 2.46
N GLN A 6 8.53 -4.77 1.43
CA GLN A 6 9.77 -4.02 1.59
C GLN A 6 9.53 -2.61 2.10
N ILE A 7 8.36 -2.01 1.85
CA ILE A 7 8.06 -0.66 2.30
C ILE A 7 8.01 -0.57 3.83
N LYS A 8 7.39 -1.56 4.47
CA LYS A 8 7.35 -1.66 5.93
C LYS A 8 8.75 -1.73 6.52
N ARG A 9 9.62 -2.53 5.89
CA ARG A 9 11.02 -2.67 6.31
C ARG A 9 11.77 -1.36 6.16
N ALA A 10 11.64 -0.70 5.01
CA ALA A 10 12.29 0.59 4.76
C ALA A 10 11.84 1.68 5.75
N ILE A 11 10.53 1.77 6.00
CA ILE A 11 9.95 2.69 6.99
C ILE A 11 10.50 2.43 8.39
N LEU A 12 10.51 1.17 8.82
CA LEU A 12 11.03 0.78 10.15
C LEU A 12 12.53 1.01 10.31
N GLU A 13 13.32 0.80 9.26
CA GLU A 13 14.76 1.09 9.31
C GLU A 13 14.99 2.59 9.38
N LEU A 14 14.26 3.38 8.60
CA LEU A 14 14.39 4.83 8.60
C LEU A 14 13.98 5.44 9.95
N SER A 15 12.92 4.94 10.58
CA SER A 15 12.46 5.40 11.89
C SER A 15 13.45 5.12 13.03
N LYS A 16 14.34 4.12 12.89
CA LYS A 16 15.36 3.81 13.90
C LYS A 16 16.59 4.71 13.82
N ILE A 17 16.88 5.31 12.66
CA ILE A 17 18.12 6.07 12.43
C ILE A 17 18.16 7.33 13.30
N ASN A 18 17.02 7.94 13.58
CA ASN A 18 16.94 9.27 14.21
C ASN A 18 16.54 9.25 15.69
N THR A 19 16.15 8.11 16.27
CA THR A 19 15.70 8.04 17.66
C THR A 19 16.34 6.86 18.40
N ALA A 20 17.29 7.16 19.29
CA ALA A 20 17.95 6.17 20.13
C ALA A 20 16.98 5.36 21.02
N ASP A 21 15.81 5.93 21.31
CA ASP A 21 14.73 5.32 22.09
C ASP A 21 13.50 4.95 21.24
N PHE A 22 13.64 4.81 19.91
CA PHE A 22 12.50 4.46 19.04
C PHE A 22 11.86 3.14 19.49
N LYS A 23 10.63 3.21 19.96
CA LYS A 23 9.80 2.05 20.27
C LYS A 23 8.69 1.94 19.25
N PHE A 24 8.77 0.92 18.41
CA PHE A 24 7.72 0.63 17.45
C PHE A 24 6.44 0.17 18.16
N VAL A 25 5.33 0.85 17.88
CA VAL A 25 3.98 0.49 18.31
C VAL A 25 3.10 0.49 17.06
N ASP A 26 2.66 -0.69 16.63
CA ASP A 26 1.92 -0.90 15.37
C ASP A 26 0.68 0.00 15.23
N SER A 27 -0.06 0.20 16.33
CA SER A 27 -1.28 1.03 16.34
C SER A 27 -1.06 2.52 16.04
N ASP A 28 0.19 2.99 16.07
CA ASP A 28 0.51 4.38 15.73
C ASP A 28 0.62 4.58 14.21
N TRP A 29 0.57 3.50 13.43
CA TRP A 29 0.76 3.48 11.99
C TRP A 29 -0.50 3.07 11.26
N SER A 30 -0.64 3.53 10.01
CA SER A 30 -1.81 3.26 9.19
C SER A 30 -1.72 1.88 8.53
N ILE A 31 -0.52 1.40 8.19
CA ILE A 31 -0.34 0.02 7.76
C ILE A 31 -0.48 -0.92 8.98
N ASP A 32 -1.15 -2.05 8.79
CA ASP A 32 -1.06 -3.17 9.73
C ASP A 32 0.26 -3.93 9.47
N TYR A 33 1.27 -3.76 10.34
CA TYR A 33 2.59 -4.36 10.13
C TYR A 33 2.62 -5.87 10.39
N GLN A 34 1.56 -6.44 10.98
CA GLN A 34 1.44 -7.89 11.17
C GLN A 34 1.07 -8.63 9.88
N LEU A 35 0.50 -7.93 8.89
CA LEU A 35 0.07 -8.52 7.63
C LEU A 35 1.18 -8.53 6.58
N ASP A 36 1.25 -9.59 5.78
CA ASP A 36 2.01 -9.59 4.53
C ASP A 36 1.24 -8.76 3.48
N LEU A 37 1.81 -7.62 3.07
CA LEU A 37 1.13 -6.67 2.18
C LEU A 37 0.95 -7.21 0.76
N ASP A 38 1.91 -8.01 0.29
CA ASP A 38 1.85 -8.60 -1.04
C ASP A 38 0.75 -9.66 -1.10
N LYS A 39 0.68 -10.51 -0.06
CA LYS A 39 -0.39 -11.49 0.10
C LYS A 39 -1.75 -10.81 0.26
N ARG A 40 -1.84 -9.78 1.09
CA ARG A 40 -3.09 -9.02 1.32
C ARG A 40 -3.62 -8.43 0.02
N LEU A 41 -2.76 -7.76 -0.76
CA LEU A 41 -3.13 -7.18 -2.05
C LEU A 41 -3.59 -8.26 -3.03
N GLN A 42 -2.87 -9.38 -3.11
CA GLN A 42 -3.23 -10.49 -3.99
C GLN A 42 -4.60 -11.08 -3.64
N GLU A 43 -4.89 -11.28 -2.36
CA GLU A 43 -6.18 -11.80 -1.90
C GLU A 43 -7.33 -10.85 -2.22
N ASP A 44 -7.15 -9.54 -2.00
CA ASP A 44 -8.20 -8.55 -2.26
C ASP A 44 -8.46 -8.35 -3.76
N LEU A 45 -7.41 -8.39 -4.60
CA LEU A 45 -7.57 -8.39 -6.05
C LEU A 45 -8.31 -9.63 -6.56
N ALA A 46 -8.00 -10.81 -6.03
CA ALA A 46 -8.69 -12.05 -6.40
C ALA A 46 -10.17 -12.03 -6.00
N LYS A 47 -10.51 -11.46 -4.84
CA LYS A 47 -11.91 -11.24 -4.43
C LYS A 47 -12.61 -10.27 -5.38
N LEU A 48 -11.96 -9.16 -5.72
CA LEU A 48 -12.54 -8.18 -6.66
C LEU A 48 -12.81 -8.82 -8.03
N GLU A 49 -11.85 -9.57 -8.56
CA GLU A 49 -12.01 -10.30 -9.82
C GLU A 49 -13.21 -11.27 -9.78
N THR A 50 -13.36 -12.00 -8.66
CA THR A 50 -14.50 -12.91 -8.46
C THR A 50 -15.84 -12.18 -8.54
N GLU A 51 -15.97 -11.04 -7.86
CA GLU A 51 -17.20 -10.24 -7.88
C GLU A 51 -17.47 -9.62 -9.26
N LEU A 52 -16.43 -9.19 -9.98
CA LEU A 52 -16.57 -8.65 -11.33
C LEU A 52 -17.01 -9.73 -12.34
N ASN A 53 -16.52 -10.96 -12.19
CA ASN A 53 -16.97 -12.10 -12.98
C ASN A 53 -18.44 -12.41 -12.72
N LEU A 54 -18.86 -12.47 -11.44
CA LEU A 54 -20.27 -12.67 -11.08
C LEU A 54 -21.17 -11.57 -11.62
N LEU A 55 -20.73 -10.30 -11.52
CA LEU A 55 -21.44 -9.15 -12.07
C LEU A 55 -21.65 -9.30 -13.58
N THR A 56 -20.58 -9.65 -14.30
CA THR A 56 -20.62 -9.82 -15.77
C THR A 56 -21.60 -10.91 -16.17
N ASP A 57 -21.53 -12.07 -15.52
CA ASP A 57 -22.44 -13.20 -15.78
C ASP A 57 -23.90 -12.86 -15.46
N ALA A 58 -24.15 -12.20 -14.34
CA ALA A 58 -25.48 -11.79 -13.93
C ALA A 58 -26.11 -10.78 -14.90
N VAL A 59 -25.33 -9.82 -15.40
CA VAL A 59 -25.75 -8.86 -16.43
C VAL A 59 -26.12 -9.58 -17.73
N GLN A 60 -25.29 -10.53 -18.19
CA GLN A 60 -25.58 -11.31 -19.41
C GLN A 60 -26.86 -12.13 -19.28
N ARG A 61 -27.12 -12.69 -18.09
CA ARG A 61 -28.33 -13.48 -17.79
C ARG A 61 -29.56 -12.64 -17.45
N LYS A 62 -29.41 -11.31 -17.44
CA LYS A 62 -30.45 -10.35 -17.01
C LYS A 62 -30.94 -10.54 -15.56
N ASP A 63 -30.11 -11.16 -14.70
CA ASP A 63 -30.37 -11.29 -13.27
C ASP A 63 -29.91 -10.02 -12.55
N MET A 64 -30.80 -9.03 -12.46
CA MET A 64 -30.47 -7.72 -11.89
C MET A 64 -30.28 -7.74 -10.37
N VAL A 65 -30.84 -8.74 -9.67
CA VAL A 65 -30.66 -8.86 -8.22
C VAL A 65 -29.25 -9.34 -7.93
N THR A 66 -28.81 -10.42 -8.60
CA THR A 66 -27.42 -10.89 -8.47
C THR A 66 -26.42 -9.83 -8.93
N ALA A 67 -26.70 -9.14 -10.03
CA ALA A 67 -25.85 -8.05 -10.51
C ALA A 67 -25.69 -6.95 -9.44
N LYS A 68 -26.78 -6.55 -8.78
CA LYS A 68 -26.72 -5.55 -7.71
C LYS A 68 -25.91 -6.05 -6.51
N CYS A 69 -26.05 -7.31 -6.12
CA CYS A 69 -25.26 -7.90 -5.03
C CYS A 69 -23.76 -7.87 -5.36
N ALA A 70 -23.37 -8.37 -6.54
CA ALA A 70 -21.98 -8.37 -6.99
C ALA A 70 -21.40 -6.95 -7.06
N LEU A 71 -22.19 -5.98 -7.55
CA LEU A 71 -21.77 -4.58 -7.62
C LEU A 71 -21.53 -3.96 -6.23
N VAL A 72 -22.37 -4.28 -5.24
CA VAL A 72 -22.18 -3.82 -3.86
C VAL A 72 -20.87 -4.38 -3.28
N MET A 73 -20.61 -5.67 -3.50
CA MET A 73 -19.38 -6.31 -3.00
C MET A 73 -18.14 -5.77 -3.70
N ALA A 74 -18.17 -5.63 -5.03
CA ALA A 74 -17.09 -5.02 -5.79
C ALA A 74 -16.79 -3.59 -5.31
N ARG A 75 -17.82 -2.79 -4.97
CA ARG A 75 -17.66 -1.46 -4.39
C ARG A 75 -16.94 -1.50 -3.04
N VAL A 76 -17.31 -2.44 -2.15
CA VAL A 76 -16.68 -2.58 -0.83
C VAL A 76 -15.21 -2.95 -0.98
N ILE A 77 -14.90 -3.97 -1.78
CA ILE A 77 -13.51 -4.42 -1.99
C ILE A 77 -12.66 -3.32 -2.64
N SER A 78 -13.24 -2.54 -3.56
CA SER A 78 -12.55 -1.41 -4.19
C SER A 78 -12.21 -0.31 -3.18
N LEU A 79 -13.11 -0.04 -2.21
CA LEU A 79 -12.83 0.89 -1.12
C LEU A 79 -11.71 0.37 -0.22
N ASP A 80 -11.72 -0.93 0.10
CA ASP A 80 -10.66 -1.56 0.91
C ASP A 80 -9.29 -1.48 0.22
N LEU A 81 -9.22 -1.71 -1.10
CA LEU A 81 -8.01 -1.53 -1.89
C LEU A 81 -7.56 -0.06 -1.92
N SER A 82 -8.49 0.89 -2.01
CA SER A 82 -8.15 2.32 -1.92
C SER A 82 -7.55 2.66 -0.57
N ASN A 83 -8.15 2.16 0.52
CA ASN A 83 -7.64 2.38 1.87
C ASN A 83 -6.28 1.69 2.07
N PHE A 84 -6.05 0.51 1.49
CA PHE A 84 -4.76 -0.16 1.54
C PHE A 84 -3.62 0.73 1.00
N PHE A 85 -3.81 1.36 -0.17
CA PHE A 85 -2.81 2.28 -0.71
C PHE A 85 -2.73 3.61 0.04
N LEU A 86 -3.85 4.11 0.56
CA LEU A 86 -3.88 5.31 1.40
C LEU A 86 -3.06 5.10 2.68
N ASN A 87 -3.22 3.96 3.35
CA ASN A 87 -2.47 3.63 4.56
C ASN A 87 -0.96 3.57 4.29
N ILE A 88 -0.58 3.02 3.14
CA ILE A 88 0.82 3.04 2.69
C ILE A 88 1.32 4.48 2.51
N PHE A 89 0.55 5.32 1.83
CA PHE A 89 0.88 6.72 1.62
C PHE A 89 1.02 7.48 2.95
N GLU A 90 0.09 7.30 3.89
CA GLU A 90 0.11 7.98 5.19
C GLU A 90 1.37 7.64 6.01
N ASP A 91 1.81 6.38 5.99
CA ASP A 91 3.04 5.98 6.69
C ASP A 91 4.30 6.54 6.01
N ILE A 92 4.32 6.61 4.67
CA ILE A 92 5.40 7.28 3.91
C ILE A 92 5.46 8.76 4.28
N GLU A 93 4.31 9.45 4.29
CA GLU A 93 4.22 10.87 4.67
C GLU A 93 4.71 11.09 6.10
N LYS A 94 4.27 10.24 7.03
CA LYS A 94 4.65 10.30 8.45
C LYS A 94 6.16 10.20 8.65
N VAL A 95 6.85 9.38 7.87
CA VAL A 95 8.32 9.22 7.98
C VAL A 95 9.07 10.26 7.14
N GLY A 96 8.57 10.64 5.98
CA GLY A 96 9.28 11.56 5.09
C GLY A 96 9.16 13.03 5.50
N TRP A 97 8.04 13.40 6.13
CA TRP A 97 7.67 14.79 6.42
C TRP A 97 7.18 15.02 7.86
N GLY A 98 7.07 13.96 8.66
CA GLY A 98 6.69 14.07 10.08
C GLY A 98 7.88 14.34 11.00
N GLU A 99 7.57 14.63 12.27
CA GLU A 99 8.57 14.90 13.32
C GLU A 99 9.37 13.65 13.74
N LEU A 100 8.97 12.45 13.28
CA LEU A 100 9.62 11.20 13.64
C LEU A 100 11.01 11.05 12.99
N CYS A 101 11.17 11.60 11.78
CA CYS A 101 12.39 11.48 11.00
C CYS A 101 12.75 12.83 10.38
N GLU A 102 13.82 13.44 10.90
CA GLU A 102 14.37 14.68 10.36
C GLU A 102 15.17 14.40 9.08
N LEU A 103 14.49 14.07 7.99
CA LEU A 103 15.14 13.90 6.69
C LEU A 103 15.62 15.25 6.14
N PRO A 104 16.81 15.29 5.51
CA PRO A 104 17.31 16.52 4.93
C PRO A 104 16.46 16.96 3.74
N SER A 105 16.34 18.27 3.53
CA SER A 105 15.78 18.81 2.29
C SER A 105 16.59 18.37 1.08
N ILE A 106 15.91 18.11 -0.04
CA ILE A 106 16.55 17.74 -1.31
C ILE A 106 17.17 19.00 -1.96
N PRO A 107 18.49 19.03 -2.24
CA PRO A 107 19.11 20.14 -2.98
C PRO A 107 18.60 20.27 -4.42
N GLU A 108 18.55 21.50 -4.96
CA GLU A 108 18.05 21.78 -6.33
C GLU A 108 18.74 20.98 -7.44
N ASN A 109 20.04 20.70 -7.27
CA ASN A 109 20.87 19.98 -8.24
C ASN A 109 21.29 18.58 -7.75
N TYR A 110 20.54 18.00 -6.81
CA TYR A 110 20.83 16.66 -6.31
C TYR A 110 20.70 15.62 -7.44
N VAL A 111 21.74 14.79 -7.58
CA VAL A 111 21.76 13.62 -8.46
C VAL A 111 22.00 12.40 -7.60
N ILE A 112 21.25 11.33 -7.85
CA ILE A 112 21.44 10.06 -7.15
C ILE A 112 22.85 9.54 -7.47
N PRO A 113 23.69 9.23 -6.45
CA PRO A 113 25.05 8.76 -6.68
C PRO A 113 25.14 7.51 -7.56
N GLU A 114 26.14 7.45 -8.45
CA GLU A 114 26.30 6.36 -9.45
C GLU A 114 26.37 4.96 -8.81
N HIS A 115 26.94 4.82 -7.61
CA HIS A 115 27.08 3.53 -6.94
C HIS A 115 25.75 2.86 -6.55
N TYR A 116 24.63 3.60 -6.61
CA TYR A 116 23.29 3.02 -6.45
C TYR A 116 22.76 2.37 -7.74
N ASN A 117 23.40 2.56 -8.88
CA ASN A 117 22.99 2.05 -10.20
C ASN A 117 21.51 2.36 -10.50
N TYR A 118 21.09 3.61 -10.29
CA TYR A 118 19.69 4.04 -10.42
C TYR A 118 19.48 5.09 -11.53
N PRO A 119 18.45 4.94 -12.39
CA PRO A 119 17.61 3.74 -12.52
C PRO A 119 18.47 2.57 -13.01
N LEU A 120 18.17 1.34 -12.56
CA LEU A 120 18.73 0.13 -13.17
C LEU A 120 18.45 0.24 -14.67
N ASP A 121 19.52 0.26 -15.48
CA ASP A 121 19.50 0.71 -16.88
C ASP A 121 18.24 0.31 -17.67
N LYS A 122 17.76 1.24 -18.50
CA LYS A 122 16.73 1.01 -19.53
C LYS A 122 17.05 -0.16 -20.45
#